data_AF-A0A960UWA7-F1
#
_entry.id   AF-A0A960UWA7-F1
#
_cell.length_a   1.000
_cell.length_b   1.000
_cell.length_c   1.000
_cell.angle_alpha   90.00
_cell.angle_beta   90.00
_cell.angle_gamma   90.00
#
_symmetry.space_group_name_H-M   'P 1'
#
loop_
_entity.id
_entity.type
_entity.pdbx_description
1 polymer ?
#
loop_
_entity_poly.entity_id
_entity_poly.type
_entity_poly.pdbx_seq_one_letter_code
_entity_poly.pdbx_strand_id
1 'polypeptide(L)'
;MPVDPGMVDVILGTFRGMAGELQEAGNDSEDAQQCHSILQKMEKLALEMDDLGAYSTKLSVDGLFTEFSTAYGRALAQNPSVDGDSGDEQLMANTLKSYEEALNRLKSDPSHAHVVPSLQAVVDMGRSGLSYPLFLKECEERGLFLGLGSPHAGPTIQYDIYCAKISFRPLDQQMYEKQWEAFQQLVKRSAFGYPDPVEWEITRQRIEWEFEPEQALWKAIEDRWDRLLDMVHDWVDSFCSFAPYDDRWCGMGGVNSRAQTMKNIQRTNECEPGKLRIREEIFHEYFGLTWEDIFSHPTFLNQKDSGLLWFSDAALDLIRDVHKVMAPGARPDASLIQRAERQHESKSFIRKSRPSAEEMSPMPFPEFLKTIQW
;
A
#
# COMPACT_ATOMS: atom_id res chain seq x y z
N MET A 1 -6.50 19.98 9.25
CA MET A 1 -7.93 19.58 9.25
C MET A 1 -8.11 18.59 10.38
N PRO A 2 -9.20 18.57 11.15
CA PRO A 2 -9.36 17.57 12.22
C PRO A 2 -9.18 16.15 11.65
N VAL A 3 -8.70 15.22 12.48
CA VAL A 3 -8.56 13.81 12.10
C VAL A 3 -9.90 13.28 11.61
N ASP A 4 -9.88 12.48 10.54
CA ASP A 4 -11.09 11.92 9.94
C ASP A 4 -11.98 11.22 11.02
N PRO A 5 -13.26 11.60 11.14
CA PRO A 5 -14.13 11.05 12.18
C PRO A 5 -14.30 9.53 12.16
N GLY A 6 -14.24 8.90 10.97
CA GLY A 6 -14.31 7.45 10.83
C GLY A 6 -13.07 6.76 11.41
N MET A 7 -11.89 7.36 11.23
CA MET A 7 -10.64 6.85 11.80
C MET A 7 -10.54 7.08 13.30
N VAL A 8 -11.07 8.20 13.80
CA VAL A 8 -11.19 8.47 15.24
C VAL A 8 -12.12 7.45 15.90
N ASP A 9 -13.18 7.02 15.22
CA ASP A 9 -14.13 6.03 15.74
C ASP A 9 -13.53 4.62 15.83
N VAL A 10 -12.61 4.26 14.94
CA VAL A 10 -11.85 3.00 15.06
C VAL A 10 -11.01 2.96 16.34
N ILE A 11 -10.52 4.12 16.79
CA ILE A 11 -9.67 4.25 18.00
C ILE A 11 -10.52 4.46 19.25
N LEU A 12 -11.51 5.36 19.22
CA LEU A 12 -12.29 5.79 20.39
C LEU A 12 -13.64 5.09 20.53
N GLY A 13 -14.14 4.37 19.52
CA GLY A 13 -15.46 3.74 19.53
C GLY A 13 -15.65 2.79 20.72
N THR A 14 -14.65 1.97 21.01
CA THR A 14 -14.64 1.09 22.19
C THR A 14 -14.66 1.89 23.50
N PHE A 15 -13.92 3.00 23.57
CA PHE A 15 -13.87 3.87 24.76
C PHE A 15 -15.18 4.63 25.00
N ARG A 16 -15.86 5.06 23.93
CA ARG A 16 -17.20 5.63 23.98
C ARG A 16 -18.22 4.60 24.47
N GLY A 17 -18.13 3.36 23.97
CA GLY A 17 -18.95 2.25 24.45
C GLY A 17 -18.79 2.03 25.95
N MET A 18 -17.54 1.88 26.41
CA MET A 18 -17.21 1.71 27.84
C MET A 18 -17.71 2.89 28.71
N ALA A 19 -17.53 4.13 28.26
CA ALA A 19 -18.05 5.29 28.99
C ALA A 19 -19.59 5.33 29.00
N GLY A 20 -20.23 4.91 27.91
CA GLY A 20 -21.68 4.76 27.80
C GLY A 20 -22.23 3.73 28.78
N GLU A 21 -21.55 2.59 28.94
CA GLU A 21 -21.92 1.56 29.92
C GLU A 21 -21.93 2.08 31.36
N LEU A 22 -20.93 2.90 31.75
CA LEU A 22 -20.90 3.52 33.07
C LEU A 22 -22.08 4.48 33.28
N GLN A 23 -22.42 5.26 32.25
CA GLN A 23 -23.52 6.20 32.28
C GLN A 23 -24.88 5.50 32.33
N GLU A 24 -25.07 4.45 31.53
CA GLU A 24 -26.28 3.61 31.53
C GLU A 24 -26.47 2.86 32.84
N ALA A 25 -25.36 2.46 33.48
CA ALA A 25 -25.36 1.85 34.81
C ALA A 25 -25.57 2.87 35.95
N GLY A 26 -25.71 4.17 35.65
CA GLY A 26 -25.92 5.24 36.64
C GLY A 26 -24.73 5.46 37.57
N ASN A 27 -23.51 5.20 37.09
CA ASN A 27 -22.30 5.31 37.90
C ASN A 27 -21.75 6.75 37.92
N ASP A 28 -22.00 7.47 39.01
CA ASP A 28 -21.54 8.86 39.21
C ASP A 28 -20.25 8.97 40.04
N SER A 29 -19.48 7.88 40.19
CA SER A 29 -18.22 7.88 40.96
C SER A 29 -17.18 8.86 40.41
N GLU A 30 -16.26 9.30 41.26
CA GLU A 30 -15.15 10.18 40.83
C GLU A 30 -14.31 9.53 39.71
N ASP A 31 -14.15 8.20 39.75
CA ASP A 31 -13.47 7.43 38.72
C ASP A 31 -14.28 7.39 37.41
N ALA A 32 -15.62 7.31 37.45
CA ALA A 32 -16.47 7.39 36.26
C ALA A 32 -16.39 8.79 35.61
N GLN A 33 -16.42 9.85 36.43
CA GLN A 33 -16.22 11.23 35.96
C GLN A 33 -14.82 11.42 35.36
N GLN A 34 -13.80 10.77 35.92
CA GLN A 34 -12.45 10.77 35.39
C GLN A 34 -12.39 10.07 34.01
N CYS A 35 -13.10 8.95 33.81
CA CYS A 35 -13.23 8.30 32.49
C CYS A 35 -13.80 9.25 31.44
N HIS A 36 -14.91 9.92 31.76
CA HIS A 36 -15.53 10.89 30.85
C HIS A 36 -14.60 12.07 30.56
N SER A 37 -13.87 12.57 31.56
CA SER A 37 -12.90 13.66 31.37
C SER A 37 -11.74 13.25 30.46
N ILE A 38 -11.23 12.03 30.61
CA ILE A 38 -10.14 11.50 29.77
C ILE A 38 -10.64 11.30 28.33
N LEU A 39 -11.82 10.72 28.15
CA LEU A 39 -12.43 10.57 26.82
C LEU A 39 -12.63 11.92 26.13
N GLN A 40 -13.12 12.93 26.84
CA GLN A 40 -13.24 14.29 26.32
C GLN A 40 -11.88 14.89 25.91
N LYS A 41 -10.80 14.60 26.64
CA LYS A 41 -9.44 15.00 26.23
C LYS A 41 -9.00 14.30 24.95
N MET A 42 -9.26 13.00 24.82
CA MET A 42 -8.96 12.22 23.61
C MET A 42 -9.73 12.75 22.39
N GLU A 43 -11.00 13.12 22.57
CA GLU A 43 -11.84 13.70 21.51
C GLU A 43 -11.40 15.12 21.14
N LYS A 44 -11.01 15.92 22.13
CA LYS A 44 -10.47 17.26 21.89
C LYS A 44 -9.17 17.21 21.09
N LEU A 45 -8.26 16.28 21.42
CA LEU A 45 -7.03 16.07 20.65
C LEU A 45 -7.31 15.66 19.20
N ALA A 46 -8.36 14.87 18.95
CA ALA A 46 -8.75 14.50 17.59
C ALA A 46 -9.23 15.69 16.74
N LEU A 47 -9.80 16.72 17.39
CA LEU A 47 -10.24 17.96 16.73
C LEU A 47 -9.10 18.94 16.50
N GLU A 48 -8.06 18.90 17.35
CA GLU A 48 -6.91 19.80 17.30
C GLU A 48 -5.79 19.31 16.38
N MET A 49 -5.72 18.00 16.13
CA MET A 49 -4.67 17.37 15.32
C MET A 49 -5.14 17.05 13.91
N ASP A 50 -4.22 17.06 12.95
CA ASP A 50 -4.49 16.78 11.53
C ASP A 50 -3.78 15.56 10.95
N ASP A 51 -3.03 14.84 11.79
CA ASP A 51 -2.33 13.60 11.46
C ASP A 51 -2.69 12.49 12.45
N LEU A 52 -3.16 11.36 11.92
CA LEU A 52 -3.63 10.20 12.70
C LEU A 52 -2.49 9.49 13.44
N GLY A 53 -1.30 9.41 12.84
CA GLY A 53 -0.13 8.78 13.46
C GLY A 53 0.42 9.62 14.61
N ALA A 54 0.48 10.94 14.43
CA ALA A 54 0.82 11.89 15.48
C ALA A 54 -0.22 11.85 16.62
N TYR A 55 -1.50 11.78 16.28
CA TYR A 55 -2.59 11.64 17.25
C TYR A 55 -2.48 10.35 18.08
N SER A 56 -2.33 9.19 17.42
CA SER A 56 -2.16 7.90 18.09
C SER A 56 -0.91 7.85 18.99
N THR A 57 0.19 8.42 18.51
CA THR A 57 1.42 8.56 19.30
C THR A 57 1.19 9.46 20.52
N LYS A 58 0.48 10.59 20.35
CA LYS A 58 0.20 11.53 21.42
C LYS A 58 -0.67 10.92 22.51
N LEU A 59 -1.72 10.17 22.14
CA LEU A 59 -2.56 9.42 23.09
C LEU A 59 -1.74 8.39 23.90
N SER A 60 -0.78 7.74 23.25
CA SER A 60 0.08 6.73 23.87
C SER A 60 1.13 7.36 24.79
N VAL A 61 1.78 8.45 24.36
CA VAL A 61 2.80 9.19 25.14
C VAL A 61 2.19 9.86 26.36
N ASP A 62 1.00 10.45 26.20
CA ASP A 62 0.27 11.09 27.30
C ASP A 62 -0.44 10.04 28.17
N GLY A 63 -0.29 8.74 27.89
CA GLY A 63 -0.78 7.64 28.72
C GLY A 63 -2.30 7.52 28.78
N LEU A 64 -3.04 8.21 27.90
CA LEU A 64 -4.47 8.43 28.03
C LEU A 64 -5.28 7.12 27.96
N PHE A 65 -4.85 6.15 27.15
CA PHE A 65 -5.49 4.83 27.09
C PHE A 65 -5.40 4.09 28.42
N THR A 66 -4.20 4.04 29.00
CA THR A 66 -3.95 3.39 30.28
C THR A 66 -4.68 4.10 31.41
N GLU A 67 -4.68 5.43 31.42
CA GLU A 67 -5.41 6.23 32.41
C GLU A 67 -6.92 5.99 32.32
N PHE A 68 -7.48 5.95 31.11
CA PHE A 68 -8.89 5.65 30.90
C PHE A 68 -9.22 4.25 31.43
N SER A 69 -8.49 3.22 30.99
CA SER A 69 -8.76 1.83 31.39
C SER A 69 -8.60 1.62 32.90
N THR A 70 -7.65 2.33 33.53
CA THR A 70 -7.46 2.29 34.98
C THR A 70 -8.62 2.94 35.73
N ALA A 71 -9.07 4.13 35.30
CA ALA A 71 -10.22 4.81 35.88
C ALA A 71 -11.50 3.99 35.67
N TYR A 72 -11.68 3.40 34.48
CA TYR A 72 -12.85 2.58 34.15
C TYR A 72 -12.91 1.32 35.02
N GLY A 73 -11.78 0.63 35.20
CA GLY A 73 -11.71 -0.52 36.10
C GLY A 73 -12.03 -0.17 37.56
N ARG A 74 -11.62 1.01 38.04
CA ARG A 74 -11.96 1.48 39.40
C ARG A 74 -13.42 1.90 39.53
N ALA A 75 -13.95 2.58 38.51
CA ALA A 75 -15.36 2.97 38.45
C ALA A 75 -16.27 1.74 38.49
N LEU A 76 -15.94 0.68 37.73
CA LEU A 76 -16.66 -0.59 37.79
C LEU A 76 -16.57 -1.26 39.16
N ALA A 77 -15.39 -1.27 39.78
CA ALA A 77 -15.19 -1.87 41.11
C ALA A 77 -15.96 -1.14 42.22
N GLN A 78 -16.35 0.12 42.02
CA GLN A 78 -17.10 0.93 42.98
C GLN A 78 -18.62 0.91 42.77
N ASN A 79 -19.13 0.30 41.70
CA ASN A 79 -20.56 0.30 41.40
C ASN A 79 -21.28 -0.85 42.13
N PRO A 80 -22.17 -0.59 43.10
CA PRO A 80 -22.84 -1.65 43.87
C PRO A 80 -23.91 -2.43 43.08
N SER A 81 -24.26 -2.01 41.86
CA SER A 81 -25.08 -2.78 40.91
C SER A 81 -24.26 -3.76 40.06
N VAL A 82 -22.93 -3.65 40.12
CA VAL A 82 -21.99 -4.69 39.71
C VAL A 82 -21.62 -5.40 41.01
N ASP A 83 -22.37 -6.46 41.34
CA ASP A 83 -22.02 -7.31 42.47
C ASP A 83 -20.51 -7.57 42.44
N GLY A 84 -19.83 -7.16 43.50
CA GLY A 84 -18.38 -7.13 43.66
C GLY A 84 -17.77 -8.52 43.84
N ASP A 85 -18.19 -9.44 42.99
CA ASP A 85 -17.65 -10.77 42.82
C ASP A 85 -17.85 -11.15 41.34
N SER A 86 -17.10 -10.51 40.43
CA SER A 86 -16.89 -11.10 39.10
C SER A 86 -15.96 -12.29 39.27
N GLY A 87 -16.47 -13.34 39.95
CA GLY A 87 -15.74 -14.56 40.17
C GLY A 87 -15.23 -15.10 38.84
N ASP A 88 -14.12 -15.83 38.88
CA ASP A 88 -13.47 -16.42 37.70
C ASP A 88 -14.48 -17.11 36.76
N GLU A 89 -15.57 -17.67 37.30
CA GLU A 89 -16.65 -18.27 36.52
C GLU A 89 -17.39 -17.29 35.59
N GLN A 90 -17.67 -16.07 36.05
CA GLN A 90 -18.36 -15.07 35.23
C GLN A 90 -17.44 -14.44 34.18
N LEU A 91 -16.16 -14.22 34.52
CA LEU A 91 -15.15 -13.80 33.55
C LEU A 91 -14.93 -14.86 32.47
N MET A 92 -14.89 -16.14 32.86
CA MET A 92 -14.80 -17.26 31.94
C MET A 92 -16.01 -17.33 31.01
N ALA A 93 -17.22 -17.24 31.56
CA ALA A 93 -18.46 -17.30 30.79
C ALA A 93 -18.54 -16.17 29.74
N ASN A 94 -18.19 -14.94 30.12
CA ASN A 94 -18.18 -13.79 29.22
C ASN A 94 -17.12 -13.92 28.12
N THR A 95 -15.92 -14.39 28.48
CA THR A 95 -14.81 -14.58 27.54
C THR A 95 -15.12 -15.67 26.53
N LEU A 96 -15.61 -16.83 27.00
CA LEU A 96 -15.99 -17.94 26.14
C LEU A 96 -17.13 -17.56 25.20
N LYS A 97 -18.16 -16.87 25.71
CA LYS A 97 -19.27 -16.37 24.88
C LYS A 97 -18.76 -15.48 23.75
N SER A 98 -17.83 -14.57 24.04
CA SER A 98 -17.25 -13.67 23.04
C SER A 98 -16.51 -14.43 21.93
N TYR A 99 -15.69 -15.41 22.29
CA TYR A 99 -14.98 -16.23 21.30
C TYR A 99 -15.91 -17.15 20.50
N GLU A 100 -16.96 -17.70 21.12
CA GLU A 100 -17.98 -18.51 20.44
C GLU A 100 -18.80 -17.70 19.44
N GLU A 101 -19.20 -16.48 19.81
CA GLU A 101 -19.89 -15.54 18.92
C GLU A 101 -19.01 -15.15 17.74
N ALA A 102 -17.74 -14.80 18.00
CA ALA A 102 -16.75 -14.53 16.96
C ALA A 102 -16.58 -15.74 16.03
N LEU A 103 -16.43 -16.95 16.57
CA LEU A 103 -16.27 -18.17 15.78
C LEU A 103 -17.49 -18.44 14.90
N ASN A 104 -18.69 -18.29 15.46
CA ASN A 104 -19.94 -18.49 14.74
C ASN A 104 -20.11 -17.48 13.60
N ARG A 105 -19.67 -16.24 13.80
CA ARG A 105 -19.67 -15.19 12.78
C ARG A 105 -18.64 -15.45 11.68
N LEU A 106 -17.41 -15.82 12.05
CA LEU A 106 -16.30 -15.93 11.11
C LEU A 106 -16.35 -17.22 10.29
N LYS A 107 -16.80 -18.34 10.86
CA LYS A 107 -16.82 -19.65 10.17
C LYS A 107 -17.73 -19.71 8.95
N SER A 108 -18.69 -18.79 8.82
CA SER A 108 -19.60 -18.72 7.67
C SER A 108 -18.99 -18.01 6.46
N ASP A 109 -17.88 -17.29 6.63
CA ASP A 109 -17.23 -16.54 5.55
C ASP A 109 -15.89 -17.22 5.18
N PRO A 110 -15.74 -17.73 3.94
CA PRO A 110 -14.50 -18.34 3.49
C PRO A 110 -13.27 -17.42 3.58
N SER A 111 -13.44 -16.10 3.57
CA SER A 111 -12.33 -15.15 3.73
C SER A 111 -11.67 -15.24 5.12
N HIS A 112 -12.37 -15.79 6.12
CA HIS A 112 -11.85 -15.98 7.48
C HIS A 112 -11.35 -17.40 7.77
N ALA A 113 -11.29 -18.27 6.76
CA ALA A 113 -10.88 -19.66 6.94
C ALA A 113 -9.48 -19.81 7.59
N HIS A 114 -8.58 -18.85 7.38
CA HIS A 114 -7.23 -18.82 7.96
C HIS A 114 -7.20 -18.57 9.48
N VAL A 115 -8.21 -17.93 10.08
CA VAL A 115 -8.28 -17.62 11.53
C VAL A 115 -9.18 -18.58 12.31
N VAL A 116 -10.11 -19.26 11.63
CA VAL A 116 -11.08 -20.18 12.25
C VAL A 116 -10.41 -21.30 13.06
N PRO A 117 -9.34 -21.99 12.61
CA PRO A 117 -8.70 -23.05 13.38
C PRO A 117 -8.15 -22.58 14.74
N SER A 118 -7.48 -21.42 14.77
CA SER A 118 -6.95 -20.85 16.02
C SER A 118 -8.06 -20.48 16.98
N LEU A 119 -9.12 -19.84 16.46
CA LEU A 119 -10.26 -19.43 17.27
C LEU A 119 -11.04 -20.62 17.82
N GLN A 120 -11.19 -21.68 17.02
CA GLN A 120 -11.77 -22.95 17.47
C GLN A 120 -10.95 -23.56 18.61
N ALA A 121 -9.61 -23.56 18.50
CA ALA A 121 -8.74 -24.09 19.55
C ALA A 121 -8.88 -23.31 20.89
N VAL A 122 -9.05 -21.98 20.83
CA VAL A 122 -9.33 -21.15 22.02
C VAL A 122 -10.69 -21.50 22.63
N VAL A 123 -11.74 -21.64 21.81
CA VAL A 123 -13.08 -22.04 22.28
C VAL A 123 -13.05 -23.43 22.91
N ASP A 124 -12.35 -24.39 22.30
CA ASP A 124 -12.23 -25.75 22.82
C ASP A 124 -11.47 -25.78 24.15
N MET A 125 -10.42 -24.94 24.28
CA MET A 125 -9.73 -24.75 25.56
C MET A 125 -10.68 -24.15 26.61
N GLY A 126 -11.49 -23.18 26.24
CA GLY A 126 -12.45 -22.57 27.14
C GLY A 126 -13.53 -23.55 27.64
N ARG A 127 -13.93 -24.51 26.79
CA ARG A 127 -14.90 -25.55 27.12
C ARG A 127 -14.34 -26.70 27.96
N SER A 128 -13.03 -26.74 28.20
CA SER A 128 -12.38 -27.85 28.91
C SER A 128 -12.63 -27.86 30.43
N GLY A 129 -13.27 -26.82 30.98
CA GLY A 129 -13.61 -26.73 32.40
C GLY A 129 -12.49 -26.19 33.30
N LEU A 130 -11.49 -25.52 32.73
CA LEU A 130 -10.44 -24.82 33.47
C LEU A 130 -11.01 -23.59 34.17
N SER A 131 -10.40 -23.21 35.31
CA SER A 131 -10.64 -21.88 35.89
C SER A 131 -10.09 -20.79 34.96
N TYR A 132 -10.64 -19.58 35.05
CA TYR A 132 -10.25 -18.47 34.16
C TYR A 132 -8.73 -18.18 34.14
N PRO A 133 -8.01 -18.13 35.29
CA PRO A 133 -6.56 -17.93 35.28
C PRO A 133 -5.80 -19.07 34.60
N LEU A 134 -6.28 -20.31 34.74
CA LEU A 134 -5.63 -21.48 34.14
C LEU A 134 -5.92 -21.56 32.63
N PHE A 135 -7.12 -21.16 32.20
CA PHE A 135 -7.46 -20.98 30.78
C PHE A 135 -6.52 -19.97 30.11
N LEU A 136 -6.36 -18.77 30.69
CA LEU A 136 -5.46 -17.74 30.14
C LEU A 136 -4.02 -18.25 30.04
N LYS A 137 -3.54 -18.90 31.11
CA LYS A 137 -2.21 -19.50 31.15
C LYS A 137 -2.03 -20.56 30.07
N GLU A 138 -2.95 -21.51 29.93
CA GLU A 138 -2.87 -22.58 28.91
C GLU A 138 -2.95 -22.02 27.49
N CYS A 139 -3.77 -20.99 27.26
CA CYS A 139 -3.84 -20.31 25.97
C CYS A 139 -2.52 -19.61 25.60
N GLU A 140 -1.82 -19.00 26.56
CA GLU A 140 -0.49 -18.43 26.36
C GLU A 140 0.58 -19.50 26.17
N GLU A 141 0.65 -20.49 27.07
CA GLU A 141 1.69 -21.54 27.03
C GLU A 141 1.59 -22.43 25.79
N ARG A 142 0.42 -22.53 25.17
CA ARG A 142 0.20 -23.23 23.90
C ARG A 142 0.20 -22.31 22.68
N GLY A 143 0.43 -21.01 22.87
CA GLY A 143 0.49 -20.02 21.80
C GLY A 143 -0.84 -19.79 21.06
N LEU A 144 -1.97 -20.10 21.68
CA LEU A 144 -3.30 -19.94 21.05
C LEU A 144 -3.63 -18.46 20.83
N PHE A 145 -3.29 -17.58 21.77
CA PHE A 145 -3.49 -16.14 21.61
C PHE A 145 -2.56 -15.53 20.56
N LEU A 146 -1.30 -15.98 20.51
CA LEU A 146 -0.39 -15.65 19.41
C LEU A 146 -0.98 -16.08 18.06
N GLY A 147 -1.57 -17.29 18.01
CA GLY A 147 -2.27 -17.84 16.85
C GLY A 147 -3.54 -17.10 16.46
N LEU A 148 -4.09 -16.18 17.26
CA LEU A 148 -5.18 -15.29 16.81
C LEU A 148 -4.66 -14.09 16.01
N GLY A 149 -3.44 -13.61 16.30
CA GLY A 149 -2.81 -12.49 15.59
C GLY A 149 -2.01 -12.93 14.36
N SER A 150 -1.28 -14.04 14.46
CA SER A 150 -0.29 -14.48 13.47
C SER A 150 -0.83 -14.96 12.10
N PRO A 151 -2.02 -15.60 12.00
CA PRO A 151 -2.54 -16.10 10.72
C PRO A 151 -2.77 -15.03 9.64
N HIS A 152 -2.68 -13.75 9.95
CA HIS A 152 -2.84 -12.67 8.98
C HIS A 152 -1.61 -12.46 8.09
N ALA A 153 -0.40 -12.77 8.59
CA ALA A 153 0.84 -12.47 7.89
C ALA A 153 1.01 -13.32 6.61
N GLY A 154 0.81 -14.63 6.70
CA GLY A 154 0.90 -15.55 5.55
C GLY A 154 0.01 -15.16 4.36
N PRO A 155 -1.32 -15.02 4.56
CA PRO A 155 -2.24 -14.56 3.54
C PRO A 155 -1.84 -13.21 2.90
N THR A 156 -1.37 -12.27 3.72
CA THR A 156 -0.95 -10.95 3.25
C THR A 156 0.24 -11.05 2.31
N ILE A 157 1.27 -11.83 2.68
CA ILE A 157 2.45 -12.05 1.80
C ILE A 157 2.02 -12.69 0.48
N GLN A 158 1.14 -13.69 0.51
CA GLN A 158 0.64 -14.33 -0.72
C GLN A 158 -0.14 -13.35 -1.60
N TYR A 159 -0.92 -12.45 -1.00
CA TYR A 159 -1.62 -11.41 -1.71
C TYR A 159 -0.67 -10.36 -2.31
N ASP A 160 0.39 -10.01 -1.61
CA ASP A 160 1.41 -9.09 -2.12
C ASP A 160 2.15 -9.69 -3.32
N ILE A 161 2.47 -10.98 -3.31
CA ILE A 161 2.99 -11.71 -4.47
C ILE A 161 2.01 -11.63 -5.65
N TYR A 162 0.72 -11.85 -5.39
CA TYR A 162 -0.33 -11.74 -6.43
C TYR A 162 -0.40 -10.31 -7.00
N CYS A 163 -0.42 -9.29 -6.14
CA CYS A 163 -0.45 -7.89 -6.54
C CYS A 163 0.78 -7.50 -7.39
N ALA A 164 1.96 -7.96 -7.00
CA ALA A 164 3.20 -7.70 -7.75
C ALA A 164 3.17 -8.34 -9.14
N LYS A 165 2.60 -9.55 -9.27
CA LYS A 165 2.47 -10.27 -10.55
C LYS A 165 1.55 -9.54 -11.53
N ILE A 166 0.35 -9.18 -11.09
CA ILE A 166 -0.63 -8.49 -11.97
C ILE A 166 -0.20 -7.07 -12.31
N SER A 167 0.61 -6.45 -11.45
CA SER A 167 1.14 -5.10 -11.65
C SER A 167 2.50 -5.08 -12.37
N PHE A 168 2.99 -6.26 -12.79
CA PHE A 168 4.27 -6.44 -13.50
C PHE A 168 5.47 -5.83 -12.77
N ARG A 169 5.57 -6.05 -11.46
CA ARG A 169 6.66 -5.55 -10.60
C ARG A 169 7.60 -6.70 -10.21
N PRO A 170 8.62 -7.01 -11.04
CA PRO A 170 9.42 -8.22 -10.87
C PRO A 170 10.29 -8.22 -9.61
N LEU A 171 10.79 -7.06 -9.17
CA LEU A 171 11.58 -6.95 -7.95
C LEU A 171 10.72 -7.09 -6.70
N ASP A 172 9.55 -6.45 -6.67
CA ASP A 172 8.56 -6.59 -5.59
C ASP A 172 8.14 -8.06 -5.46
N GLN A 173 7.87 -8.73 -6.60
CA GLN A 173 7.54 -10.15 -6.60
C GLN A 173 8.65 -11.00 -5.97
N GLN A 174 9.92 -10.80 -6.37
CA GLN A 174 11.05 -11.54 -5.81
C GLN A 174 11.23 -11.29 -4.31
N MET A 175 11.05 -10.04 -3.88
CA MET A 175 11.09 -9.66 -2.47
C MET A 175 10.00 -10.39 -1.67
N TYR A 176 8.75 -10.37 -2.14
CA TYR A 176 7.64 -11.04 -1.45
C TYR A 176 7.76 -12.57 -1.49
N GLU A 177 8.29 -13.15 -2.58
CA GLU A 177 8.61 -14.58 -2.64
C GLU A 177 9.69 -14.96 -1.60
N LYS A 178 10.72 -14.12 -1.43
CA LYS A 178 11.73 -14.31 -0.36
C LYS A 178 11.15 -14.15 1.04
N GLN A 179 10.24 -13.19 1.23
CA GLN A 179 9.49 -13.03 2.48
C GLN A 179 8.65 -14.27 2.79
N TRP A 180 7.98 -14.85 1.79
CA TRP A 180 7.21 -16.08 1.94
C TRP A 180 8.09 -17.26 2.36
N GLU A 181 9.23 -17.45 1.72
CA GLU A 181 10.18 -18.51 2.10
C GLU A 181 10.67 -18.35 3.54
N ALA A 182 11.02 -17.12 3.94
CA ALA A 182 11.47 -16.82 5.30
C ALA A 182 10.36 -17.05 6.33
N PHE A 183 9.12 -16.61 6.03
CA PHE A 183 7.95 -16.84 6.86
C PHE A 183 7.72 -18.34 7.10
N GLN A 184 7.76 -19.14 6.03
CA GLN A 184 7.61 -20.60 6.11
C GLN A 184 8.70 -21.28 6.94
N GLN A 185 9.94 -20.76 6.91
CA GLN A 185 11.02 -21.28 7.76
C GLN A 185 10.79 -20.95 9.24
N LEU A 186 10.30 -19.76 9.56
CA LEU A 186 9.97 -19.37 10.94
C LEU A 186 8.79 -20.17 11.48
N VAL A 187 7.74 -20.38 10.68
CA VAL A 187 6.62 -21.27 11.01
C VAL A 187 7.12 -22.67 11.38
N LYS A 188 8.00 -23.27 10.55
CA LYS A 188 8.55 -24.61 10.80
C LYS A 188 9.40 -24.73 12.06
N ARG A 189 10.05 -23.63 12.48
CA ARG A 189 10.85 -23.57 13.71
C ARG A 189 10.01 -23.32 14.96
N SER A 190 8.81 -22.78 14.80
CA SER A 190 7.94 -22.43 15.91
C SER A 190 7.35 -23.66 16.59
N ALA A 191 7.33 -23.65 17.92
CA ALA A 191 6.61 -24.65 18.70
C ALA A 191 5.08 -24.57 18.54
N PHE A 192 4.57 -23.41 18.09
CA PHE A 192 3.13 -23.12 18.01
C PHE A 192 2.58 -23.16 16.59
N GLY A 193 3.42 -23.42 15.58
CA GLY A 193 3.02 -23.35 14.17
C GLY A 193 2.84 -21.93 13.62
N TYR A 194 3.29 -20.92 14.37
CA TYR A 194 3.22 -19.50 14.02
C TYR A 194 4.54 -18.81 14.33
N PRO A 195 5.08 -17.94 13.46
CA PRO A 195 6.31 -17.24 13.77
C PRO A 195 6.13 -16.31 14.97
N ASP A 196 7.20 -16.10 15.72
CA ASP A 196 7.28 -14.99 16.67
C ASP A 196 7.10 -13.67 15.91
N PRO A 197 6.20 -12.76 16.35
CA PRO A 197 5.90 -11.54 15.59
C PRO A 197 7.10 -10.61 15.46
N VAL A 198 7.96 -10.56 16.48
CA VAL A 198 9.15 -9.70 16.47
C VAL A 198 10.22 -10.28 15.55
N GLU A 199 10.49 -11.59 15.63
CA GLU A 199 11.41 -12.27 14.72
C GLU A 199 10.93 -12.15 13.26
N TRP A 200 9.62 -12.29 13.01
CA TRP A 200 9.04 -12.08 11.70
C TRP A 200 9.25 -10.64 11.20
N GLU A 201 8.89 -9.64 12.00
CA GLU A 201 8.96 -8.24 11.58
C GLU A 201 10.40 -7.81 11.28
N ILE A 202 11.37 -8.19 12.12
CA ILE A 202 12.80 -7.93 11.87
C ILE A 202 13.25 -8.62 10.58
N THR A 203 12.82 -9.86 10.35
CA THR A 203 13.18 -10.62 9.14
C THR A 203 12.60 -9.98 7.88
N ARG A 204 11.33 -9.56 7.92
CA ARG A 204 10.64 -8.85 6.85
C ARG A 204 11.35 -7.56 6.49
N GLN A 205 11.62 -6.69 7.48
CA GLN A 205 12.31 -5.42 7.26
C GLN A 205 13.72 -5.60 6.69
N ARG A 206 14.47 -6.61 7.16
CA ARG A 206 15.80 -6.89 6.60
C ARG A 206 15.71 -7.26 5.13
N ILE A 207 14.74 -8.08 4.75
CA ILE A 207 14.50 -8.42 3.33
C ILE A 207 14.13 -7.17 2.53
N GLU A 208 13.27 -6.31 3.05
CA GLU A 208 12.89 -5.06 2.37
C GLU A 208 14.11 -4.16 2.12
N TRP A 209 14.97 -3.97 3.13
CA TRP A 209 16.20 -3.19 2.99
C TRP A 209 17.22 -3.82 2.03
N GLU A 210 17.21 -5.14 1.85
CA GLU A 210 18.06 -5.79 0.86
C GLU A 210 17.63 -5.45 -0.58
N PHE A 211 16.33 -5.26 -0.83
CA PHE A 211 15.79 -4.97 -2.16
C PHE A 211 15.62 -3.47 -2.47
N GLU A 212 15.52 -2.62 -1.44
CA GLU A 212 15.29 -1.18 -1.58
C GLU A 212 16.27 -0.49 -2.56
N PRO A 213 17.60 -0.75 -2.53
CA PRO A 213 18.53 -0.13 -3.48
C PRO A 213 18.26 -0.54 -4.93
N GLU A 214 17.91 -1.81 -5.17
CA GLU A 214 17.66 -2.33 -6.51
C GLU A 214 16.33 -1.81 -7.08
N GLN A 215 15.29 -1.72 -6.24
CA GLN A 215 14.01 -1.11 -6.61
C GLN A 215 14.17 0.38 -6.95
N ALA A 216 14.95 1.12 -6.14
CA ALA A 216 15.24 2.52 -6.39
C ALA A 216 16.01 2.70 -7.71
N LEU A 217 17.00 1.84 -7.96
CA LEU A 217 17.78 1.84 -9.21
C LEU A 217 16.88 1.52 -10.42
N TRP A 218 16.05 0.48 -10.32
CA TRP A 218 15.10 0.07 -11.36
C TRP A 218 14.20 1.23 -11.77
N LYS A 219 13.55 1.87 -10.77
CA LYS A 219 12.68 3.01 -10.98
C LYS A 219 13.44 4.20 -11.58
N ALA A 220 14.64 4.48 -11.08
CA ALA A 220 15.44 5.59 -11.58
C ALA A 220 15.84 5.39 -13.05
N ILE A 221 16.18 4.18 -13.47
CA ILE A 221 16.49 3.87 -14.87
C ILE A 221 15.23 4.02 -15.73
N GLU A 222 14.10 3.47 -15.27
CA GLU A 222 12.80 3.55 -15.95
C GLU A 222 12.37 5.00 -16.23
N ASP A 223 12.30 5.83 -15.18
CA ASP A 223 11.89 7.24 -15.28
C ASP A 223 12.83 8.04 -16.20
N ARG A 224 14.09 7.63 -16.37
CA ARG A 224 15.09 8.33 -17.18
C ARG A 224 15.01 7.96 -18.65
N TRP A 225 14.95 6.68 -18.98
CA TRP A 225 14.81 6.31 -20.39
C TRP A 225 13.46 6.72 -20.96
N ASP A 226 12.39 6.68 -20.17
CA ASP A 226 11.06 7.12 -20.62
C ASP A 226 11.10 8.59 -21.04
N ARG A 227 11.75 9.44 -20.21
CA ARG A 227 11.96 10.84 -20.54
C ARG A 227 12.84 11.05 -21.79
N LEU A 228 13.85 10.21 -22.01
CA LEU A 228 14.69 10.29 -23.21
C LEU A 228 13.86 10.01 -24.47
N LEU A 229 13.00 8.99 -24.45
CA LEU A 229 12.09 8.66 -25.56
C LEU A 229 11.12 9.81 -25.85
N ASP A 230 10.49 10.37 -24.81
CA ASP A 230 9.59 11.52 -24.92
C ASP A 230 10.26 12.72 -25.58
N MET A 231 11.49 13.03 -25.21
CA MET A 231 12.21 14.19 -25.75
C MET A 231 12.46 14.06 -27.25
N VAL A 232 12.79 12.86 -27.72
CA VAL A 232 13.01 12.59 -29.15
C VAL A 232 11.68 12.61 -29.90
N HIS A 233 10.63 12.02 -29.33
CA HIS A 233 9.28 12.01 -29.90
C HIS A 233 8.70 13.43 -30.01
N ASP A 234 8.75 14.22 -28.94
CA ASP A 234 8.29 15.60 -28.91
C ASP A 234 9.05 16.48 -29.92
N TRP A 235 10.35 16.21 -30.11
CA TRP A 235 11.16 16.99 -31.05
C TRP A 235 10.77 16.77 -32.51
N VAL A 236 10.43 15.54 -32.95
CA VAL A 236 9.94 15.35 -34.32
C VAL A 236 8.52 15.91 -34.48
N ASP A 237 7.67 15.71 -33.46
CA ASP A 237 6.28 16.18 -33.49
C ASP A 237 6.19 17.70 -33.54
N SER A 238 7.12 18.44 -32.94
CA SER A 238 7.13 19.91 -32.98
C SER A 238 7.36 20.50 -34.39
N PHE A 239 7.79 19.69 -35.36
CA PHE A 239 7.86 20.09 -36.78
C PHE A 239 6.60 19.74 -37.58
N CYS A 240 5.66 19.00 -37.00
CA CYS A 240 4.46 18.54 -37.67
C CYS A 240 3.37 19.61 -37.72
N SER A 241 2.47 19.51 -38.70
CA SER A 241 1.37 20.46 -38.89
C SER A 241 0.36 20.50 -37.74
N PHE A 242 0.27 19.44 -36.93
CA PHE A 242 -0.62 19.36 -35.76
C PHE A 242 -0.06 20.06 -34.52
N ALA A 243 1.26 20.31 -34.43
CA ALA A 243 1.90 20.87 -33.23
C ALA A 243 1.27 22.18 -32.71
N PRO A 244 0.83 23.13 -33.56
CA PRO A 244 0.15 24.35 -33.10
C PRO A 244 -1.20 24.13 -32.38
N TYR A 245 -1.75 22.91 -32.45
CA TYR A 245 -3.04 22.54 -31.87
C TYR A 245 -2.92 21.48 -30.78
N ASP A 246 -1.73 20.95 -30.54
CA ASP A 246 -1.47 19.88 -29.57
C ASP A 246 -1.23 20.47 -28.17
N ASP A 247 -1.86 19.85 -27.17
CA ASP A 247 -1.87 20.30 -25.77
C ASP A 247 -0.45 20.43 -25.18
N ARG A 248 0.53 19.68 -25.69
CA ARG A 248 1.95 19.78 -25.28
C ARG A 248 2.52 21.18 -25.47
N TRP A 249 2.07 21.91 -26.49
CA TRP A 249 2.55 23.26 -26.78
C TRP A 249 1.49 24.35 -26.55
N CYS A 250 0.21 24.07 -26.85
CA CYS A 250 -0.87 25.05 -26.70
C CYS A 250 -1.43 25.13 -25.27
N GLY A 251 -1.01 24.24 -24.37
CA GLY A 251 -1.48 24.14 -23.00
C GLY A 251 -2.87 23.52 -22.92
N MET A 252 -3.18 22.84 -21.81
CA MET A 252 -4.45 22.10 -21.67
C MET A 252 -5.67 22.97 -21.98
N GLY A 253 -6.45 22.56 -22.97
CA GLY A 253 -7.64 23.29 -23.40
C GLY A 253 -7.35 24.56 -24.22
N GLY A 254 -6.15 24.68 -24.79
CA GLY A 254 -5.76 25.79 -25.67
C GLY A 254 -5.58 27.13 -24.94
N VAL A 255 -5.22 27.08 -23.65
CA VAL A 255 -5.06 28.27 -22.80
C VAL A 255 -3.94 29.22 -23.26
N ASN A 256 -2.96 28.74 -24.03
CA ASN A 256 -1.91 29.59 -24.56
C ASN A 256 -2.38 30.37 -25.81
N SER A 257 -1.96 31.64 -25.89
CA SER A 257 -2.08 32.39 -27.14
C SER A 257 -1.26 31.73 -28.26
N ARG A 258 -1.69 31.90 -29.52
CA ARG A 258 -0.95 31.36 -30.69
C ARG A 258 0.53 31.76 -30.69
N ALA A 259 0.84 33.00 -30.30
CA ALA A 259 2.23 33.47 -30.21
C ALA A 259 3.04 32.69 -29.16
N GLN A 260 2.43 32.35 -28.01
CA GLN A 260 3.06 31.54 -26.98
C GLN A 260 3.24 30.09 -27.43
N THR A 261 2.25 29.50 -28.09
CA THR A 261 2.35 28.15 -28.66
C THR A 261 3.51 28.05 -29.64
N MET A 262 3.65 29.01 -30.57
CA MET A 262 4.76 29.01 -31.52
C MET A 262 6.13 29.17 -30.84
N LYS A 263 6.22 29.96 -29.76
CA LYS A 263 7.45 30.04 -28.94
C LYS A 263 7.77 28.72 -28.24
N ASN A 264 6.77 28.01 -27.73
CA ASN A 264 6.97 26.70 -27.10
C ASN A 264 7.47 25.68 -28.12
N ILE A 265 6.89 25.65 -29.32
CA ILE A 265 7.34 24.81 -30.45
C ILE A 265 8.79 25.14 -30.83
N GLN A 266 9.10 26.43 -31.00
CA GLN A 266 10.47 26.87 -31.31
C GLN A 266 11.47 26.44 -30.22
N ARG A 267 11.09 26.57 -28.94
CA ARG A 267 11.91 26.11 -27.81
C ARG A 267 12.15 24.60 -27.87
N THR A 268 11.15 23.80 -28.23
CA THR A 268 11.33 22.36 -28.42
C THR A 268 12.33 22.09 -29.54
N ASN A 269 12.12 22.69 -30.73
CA ASN A 269 12.98 22.54 -31.89
C ASN A 269 14.45 22.87 -31.61
N GLU A 270 14.70 23.97 -30.89
CA GLU A 270 16.05 24.51 -30.66
C GLU A 270 16.74 23.89 -29.45
N CYS A 271 16.01 23.60 -28.36
CA CYS A 271 16.62 23.24 -27.08
C CYS A 271 16.61 21.75 -26.77
N GLU A 272 15.62 20.96 -27.23
CA GLU A 272 15.55 19.54 -26.88
C GLU A 272 16.79 18.74 -27.29
N PRO A 273 17.43 18.94 -28.47
CA PRO A 273 18.65 18.22 -28.83
C PRO A 273 19.80 18.42 -27.83
N GLY A 274 19.98 19.67 -27.35
CA GLY A 274 20.99 19.98 -26.35
C GLY A 274 20.67 19.38 -24.98
N LYS A 275 19.40 19.42 -24.56
CA LYS A 275 18.96 18.78 -23.31
C LYS A 275 19.08 17.26 -23.35
N LEU A 276 18.78 16.65 -24.51
CA LEU A 276 18.85 15.21 -24.71
C LEU A 276 20.28 14.73 -24.48
N ARG A 277 21.26 15.37 -25.14
CA ARG A 277 22.67 15.06 -24.96
C ARG A 277 23.12 15.10 -23.50
N ILE A 278 22.74 16.15 -22.75
CA ILE A 278 23.08 16.24 -21.32
C ILE A 278 22.45 15.08 -20.52
N ARG A 279 21.22 14.69 -20.87
CA ARG A 279 20.55 13.57 -20.19
C ARG A 279 21.15 12.22 -20.52
N GLU A 280 21.60 12.02 -21.76
CA GLU A 280 22.35 10.82 -22.14
C GLU A 280 23.69 10.74 -21.42
N GLU A 281 24.40 11.87 -21.30
CA GLU A 281 25.64 11.97 -20.52
C GLU A 281 25.38 11.58 -19.04
N ILE A 282 24.33 12.12 -18.42
CA ILE A 282 23.91 11.75 -17.05
C ILE A 282 23.50 10.27 -16.97
N PHE A 283 22.74 9.77 -17.95
CA PHE A 283 22.27 8.39 -17.97
C PHE A 283 23.45 7.40 -18.04
N HIS A 284 24.47 7.74 -18.84
CA HIS A 284 25.71 6.99 -18.91
C HIS A 284 26.54 7.11 -17.63
N GLU A 285 26.69 8.32 -17.07
CA GLU A 285 27.49 8.54 -15.86
C GLU A 285 26.93 7.80 -14.64
N TYR A 286 25.61 7.83 -14.44
CA TYR A 286 24.97 7.24 -13.27
C TYR A 286 24.71 5.74 -13.39
N PHE A 287 24.41 5.25 -14.60
CA PHE A 287 23.95 3.86 -14.79
C PHE A 287 24.87 3.03 -15.69
N GLY A 288 25.85 3.65 -16.35
CA GLY A 288 26.68 2.97 -17.36
C GLY A 288 25.92 2.61 -18.63
N LEU A 289 24.71 3.14 -18.82
CA LEU A 289 23.81 2.80 -19.93
C LEU A 289 23.86 3.88 -21.02
N THR A 290 23.86 3.45 -22.27
CA THR A 290 23.74 4.30 -23.45
C THR A 290 22.31 4.25 -24.02
N TRP A 291 22.03 5.09 -25.01
CA TRP A 291 20.75 5.10 -25.71
C TRP A 291 20.37 3.71 -26.29
N GLU A 292 21.32 2.99 -26.90
CA GLU A 292 21.03 1.69 -27.48
C GLU A 292 20.77 0.61 -26.40
N ASP A 293 21.39 0.74 -25.22
CA ASP A 293 21.21 -0.22 -24.14
C ASP A 293 19.78 -0.22 -23.60
N ILE A 294 19.08 0.92 -23.66
CA ILE A 294 17.67 1.07 -23.23
C ILE A 294 16.82 -0.06 -23.79
N PHE A 295 16.91 -0.33 -25.10
CA PHE A 295 16.01 -1.26 -25.79
C PHE A 295 16.25 -2.73 -25.45
N SER A 296 17.35 -3.04 -24.76
CA SER A 296 17.69 -4.37 -24.26
C SER A 296 17.70 -4.47 -22.73
N HIS A 297 17.53 -3.35 -22.03
CA HIS A 297 17.62 -3.31 -20.58
C HIS A 297 16.38 -3.95 -19.92
N PRO A 298 16.53 -4.70 -18.81
CA PRO A 298 15.41 -5.37 -18.15
C PRO A 298 14.22 -4.47 -17.81
N THR A 299 14.45 -3.22 -17.40
CA THR A 299 13.38 -2.25 -17.10
C THR A 299 12.51 -1.96 -18.34
N PHE A 300 13.14 -1.76 -19.50
CA PHE A 300 12.44 -1.51 -20.75
C PHE A 300 11.73 -2.76 -21.26
N LEU A 301 12.41 -3.92 -21.23
CA LEU A 301 11.82 -5.19 -21.66
C LEU A 301 10.59 -5.54 -20.82
N ASN A 302 10.65 -5.36 -19.50
CA ASN A 302 9.49 -5.56 -18.62
C ASN A 302 8.31 -4.68 -19.05
N GLN A 303 8.52 -3.38 -19.26
CA GLN A 303 7.48 -2.44 -19.71
C GLN A 303 6.93 -2.80 -21.09
N LYS A 304 7.78 -3.27 -22.00
CA LYS A 304 7.37 -3.68 -23.34
C LYS A 304 6.56 -4.98 -23.33
N ASP A 305 7.04 -6.01 -22.66
CA ASP A 305 6.47 -7.35 -22.67
C ASP A 305 5.17 -7.43 -21.85
N SER A 306 5.05 -6.62 -20.79
CA SER A 306 3.79 -6.42 -20.04
C SER A 306 2.79 -5.52 -20.75
N GLY A 307 3.17 -4.92 -21.89
CA GLY A 307 2.34 -3.96 -22.61
C GLY A 307 2.15 -2.63 -21.88
N LEU A 308 2.92 -2.32 -20.84
CA LEU A 308 2.79 -1.06 -20.09
C LEU A 308 3.36 0.15 -20.84
N LEU A 309 4.31 -0.07 -21.75
CA LEU A 309 4.95 0.99 -22.53
C LEU A 309 3.93 1.81 -23.35
N TRP A 310 4.00 3.14 -23.23
CA TRP A 310 3.12 4.07 -23.95
C TRP A 310 3.24 3.93 -25.47
N PHE A 311 4.49 3.92 -25.95
CA PHE A 311 4.80 3.91 -27.38
C PHE A 311 4.56 2.53 -28.03
N SER A 312 3.91 2.55 -29.19
CA SER A 312 3.82 1.40 -30.08
C SER A 312 5.18 1.06 -30.70
N ASP A 313 5.34 -0.16 -31.21
CA ASP A 313 6.61 -0.56 -31.84
C ASP A 313 6.95 0.33 -33.05
N ALA A 314 5.94 0.75 -33.82
CA ALA A 314 6.14 1.66 -34.95
C ALA A 314 6.58 3.08 -34.51
N ALA A 315 6.14 3.54 -33.34
CA ALA A 315 6.59 4.81 -32.74
C ALA A 315 8.02 4.68 -32.20
N LEU A 316 8.35 3.57 -31.54
CA LEU A 316 9.72 3.31 -31.10
C LEU A 316 10.70 3.29 -32.28
N ASP A 317 10.33 2.64 -33.39
CA ASP A 317 11.15 2.65 -34.61
C ASP A 317 11.34 4.07 -35.15
N LEU A 318 10.30 4.92 -35.09
CA LEU A 318 10.41 6.32 -35.49
C LEU A 318 11.35 7.08 -34.56
N ILE A 319 11.18 6.93 -33.24
CA ILE A 319 12.02 7.55 -32.21
C ILE A 319 13.50 7.19 -32.44
N ARG A 320 13.80 5.91 -32.71
CA ARG A 320 15.16 5.46 -33.00
C ARG A 320 15.74 6.07 -34.28
N ASP A 321 14.93 6.26 -35.31
CA ASP A 321 15.38 6.91 -36.54
C ASP A 321 15.58 8.42 -36.36
N VAL A 322 14.71 9.08 -35.60
CA VAL A 322 14.81 10.51 -35.27
C VAL A 322 16.04 10.80 -34.42
N HIS A 323 16.33 9.95 -33.42
CA HIS A 323 17.51 10.08 -32.55
C HIS A 323 18.81 10.25 -33.35
N LYS A 324 18.98 9.47 -34.43
CA LYS A 324 20.18 9.51 -35.30
C LYS A 324 20.42 10.87 -35.97
N VAL A 325 19.39 11.68 -36.14
CA VAL A 325 19.45 12.97 -36.85
C VAL A 325 19.21 14.17 -35.93
N MET A 326 18.85 13.92 -34.68
CA MET A 326 18.52 14.95 -33.70
C MET A 326 19.79 15.63 -33.19
N ALA A 327 20.03 16.86 -33.65
CA ALA A 327 21.19 17.66 -33.24
C ALA A 327 20.80 19.15 -33.13
N PRO A 328 21.53 19.97 -32.33
CA PRO A 328 21.28 21.40 -32.24
C PRO A 328 21.29 22.08 -33.61
N GLY A 329 20.21 22.78 -33.96
CA GLY A 329 20.04 23.45 -35.25
C GLY A 329 19.70 22.52 -36.43
N ALA A 330 19.61 21.21 -36.21
CA ALA A 330 19.16 20.27 -37.22
C ALA A 330 17.62 20.31 -37.38
N ARG A 331 17.13 19.69 -38.46
CA ARG A 331 15.72 19.51 -38.74
C ARG A 331 15.48 18.09 -39.24
N PRO A 332 14.42 17.39 -38.80
CA PRO A 332 14.06 16.11 -39.39
C PRO A 332 13.73 16.29 -40.88
N ASP A 333 14.01 15.26 -41.67
CA ASP A 333 13.65 15.27 -43.07
C ASP A 333 12.13 15.18 -43.26
N ALA A 334 11.67 15.44 -44.48
CA ALA A 334 10.24 15.41 -44.78
C ALA A 334 9.62 14.01 -44.56
N SER A 335 10.43 12.94 -44.68
CA SER A 335 9.97 11.57 -44.53
C SER A 335 9.63 11.23 -43.08
N LEU A 336 10.48 11.64 -42.12
CA LEU A 336 10.24 11.48 -40.69
C LEU A 336 9.05 12.31 -40.22
N ILE A 337 8.92 13.56 -40.68
CA ILE A 337 7.77 14.42 -40.37
C ILE A 337 6.48 13.77 -40.87
N GLN A 338 6.44 13.32 -42.12
CA GLN A 338 5.24 12.69 -42.67
C GLN A 338 4.87 11.40 -41.94
N ARG A 339 5.88 10.63 -41.49
CA ARG A 339 5.65 9.42 -40.68
C ARG A 339 5.04 9.78 -39.32
N ALA A 340 5.56 10.80 -38.64
CA ALA A 340 5.01 11.31 -37.38
C ALA A 340 3.55 11.79 -37.56
N GLU A 341 3.27 12.58 -38.61
CA GLU A 341 1.92 13.05 -38.94
C GLU A 341 0.92 11.91 -39.12
N ARG A 342 1.28 10.87 -39.89
CA ARG A 342 0.42 9.69 -40.08
C ARG A 342 0.18 8.94 -38.77
N GLN A 343 1.20 8.81 -37.92
CA GLN A 343 1.07 8.14 -36.63
C GLN A 343 0.15 8.91 -35.70
N HIS A 344 0.27 10.24 -35.67
CA HIS A 344 -0.61 11.12 -34.90
C HIS A 344 -2.07 11.05 -35.39
N GLU A 345 -2.32 11.22 -36.69
CA GLU A 345 -3.66 11.17 -37.30
C GLU A 345 -4.40 9.86 -37.01
N SER A 346 -3.68 8.73 -37.11
CA SER A 346 -4.23 7.40 -36.86
C SER A 346 -4.22 6.97 -35.39
N LYS A 347 -3.64 7.81 -34.50
CA LYS A 347 -3.31 7.48 -33.11
C LYS A 347 -2.51 6.19 -32.95
N SER A 348 -1.75 5.79 -33.98
CA SER A 348 -0.97 4.55 -33.97
C SER A 348 0.34 4.68 -33.18
N PHE A 349 0.66 5.87 -32.66
CA PHE A 349 1.81 6.07 -31.77
C PHE A 349 1.60 5.42 -30.40
N ILE A 350 0.34 5.23 -29.98
CA ILE A 350 -0.02 4.59 -28.71
C ILE A 350 -0.09 3.07 -28.91
N ARG A 351 0.52 2.30 -28.01
CA ARG A 351 0.36 0.85 -27.96
C ARG A 351 -1.11 0.50 -27.67
N LYS A 352 -1.70 -0.39 -28.47
CA LYS A 352 -3.10 -0.81 -28.30
C LYS A 352 -3.27 -1.99 -27.35
N SER A 353 -2.22 -2.78 -27.16
CA SER A 353 -2.21 -3.96 -26.30
C SER A 353 -1.94 -3.63 -24.84
N ARG A 354 -2.11 -2.37 -24.42
CA ARG A 354 -1.85 -1.98 -23.03
C ARG A 354 -2.97 -2.55 -22.16
N PRO A 355 -2.63 -3.19 -21.02
CA PRO A 355 -3.65 -3.66 -20.11
C PRO A 355 -4.48 -2.48 -19.62
N SER A 356 -5.78 -2.70 -19.49
CA SER A 356 -6.70 -1.75 -18.89
C SER A 356 -6.42 -1.60 -17.40
N ALA A 357 -6.91 -0.50 -16.81
CA ALA A 357 -6.86 -0.33 -15.36
C ALA A 357 -7.55 -1.48 -14.62
N GLU A 358 -8.62 -2.04 -15.20
CA GLU A 358 -9.34 -3.19 -14.65
C GLU A 358 -8.48 -4.46 -14.68
N GLU A 359 -7.73 -4.73 -15.76
CA GLU A 359 -6.86 -5.91 -15.87
C GLU A 359 -5.66 -5.86 -14.90
N MET A 360 -5.20 -4.66 -14.52
CA MET A 360 -4.13 -4.46 -13.54
C MET A 360 -4.64 -4.26 -12.11
N SER A 361 -5.96 -4.16 -11.91
CA SER A 361 -6.52 -3.95 -10.58
C SER A 361 -6.51 -5.26 -9.80
N PRO A 362 -5.85 -5.34 -8.64
CA PRO A 362 -5.94 -6.52 -7.80
C PRO A 362 -7.38 -6.75 -7.36
N MET A 363 -7.79 -8.01 -7.38
CA MET A 363 -9.03 -8.38 -6.70
C MET A 363 -8.95 -8.00 -5.22
N PRO A 364 -10.06 -7.57 -4.58
CA PRO A 364 -10.04 -7.25 -3.16
C PRO A 364 -9.51 -8.41 -2.32
N PHE A 365 -8.73 -8.10 -1.29
CA PHE A 365 -8.12 -9.10 -0.41
C PHE A 365 -9.13 -10.16 0.12
N PRO A 366 -10.35 -9.82 0.58
CA PRO A 366 -11.33 -10.82 1.00
C PRO A 366 -11.73 -11.81 -0.10
N GLU A 367 -11.77 -11.39 -1.36
CA GLU A 367 -12.04 -12.28 -2.49
C GLU A 367 -10.84 -13.16 -2.82
N PHE A 368 -9.62 -12.61 -2.72
CA PHE A 368 -8.39 -13.37 -2.88
C PHE A 368 -8.28 -14.51 -1.85
N LEU A 369 -8.64 -14.26 -0.59
CA LEU A 369 -8.62 -15.28 0.46
C LEU A 369 -9.50 -16.50 0.16
N LYS A 370 -10.53 -16.36 -0.69
CA LYS A 370 -11.40 -17.45 -1.14
C LYS A 370 -10.74 -18.32 -2.22
N THR A 371 -9.63 -17.86 -2.82
CA THR A 371 -8.89 -18.57 -3.87
C THR A 371 -7.77 -19.45 -3.31
N ILE A 372 -7.36 -19.22 -2.06
CA ILE A 372 -6.30 -19.97 -1.39
C ILE A 372 -6.89 -21.22 -0.71
N GLN A 373 -6.16 -22.34 -0.77
CA GLN A 373 -6.44 -23.51 0.06
C GLN A 373 -5.72 -23.36 1.40
N TRP A 374 -6.50 -23.34 2.48
CA TRP A 374 -6.05 -23.18 3.87
C TRP A 374 -5.73 -24.52 4.52
#